data_AF-A0A364NQM6-F1
#
_entry.id   AF-A0A364NQM6-F1
#
_cell.length_a   1.000
_cell.length_b   1.000
_cell.length_c   1.000
_cell.angle_alpha   90.00
_cell.angle_beta   90.00
_cell.angle_gamma   90.00
#
_symmetry.space_group_name_H-M   'P 1'
#
loop_
_entity.id
_entity.type
_entity.pdbx_description
1 polymer ?
#
loop_
_entity_poly.entity_id
_entity_poly.type
_entity_poly.pdbx_seq_one_letter_code
_entity_poly.pdbx_strand_id
1 'polypeptide(L)'
;MHVRVEVVMQNTDVPREEYFRVKAEAEELMQRLIQAHAKIEALQSQGLTNTPKMPVSSQADTANNKRMEEQQRLFLDTSPLLAGVRKTQAELTHRIQQLEFQLKQEQVQVSWYRTLALKTLREVYRKSWKYKRELKDQIKQLRASDYFDGKWYLENYSDVASSRLDPVIHYLKFGALEGRNPSAHFDTLYYIQQNPDVANAGLNPLLHFIVYGIHEGRRPAANQKLLPISNATA
;
A
#
# COMPACT_ATOMS: atom_id res chain seq x y z
N MET A 1 14.91 28.51 -2.02
CA MET A 1 15.24 27.07 -1.84
C MET A 1 15.21 26.39 -3.22
N HIS A 2 16.28 26.54 -4.01
CA HIS A 2 16.23 26.34 -5.47
C HIS A 2 17.55 25.86 -6.12
N VAL A 3 18.46 25.23 -5.35
CA VAL A 3 19.77 24.77 -5.85
C VAL A 3 20.03 23.34 -5.36
N ARG A 4 20.61 22.49 -6.23
CA ARG A 4 20.89 21.05 -6.08
C ARG A 4 19.73 20.07 -6.34
N VAL A 5 19.29 19.99 -7.61
CA VAL A 5 18.69 18.75 -8.17
C VAL A 5 19.38 18.33 -9.49
N GLU A 6 19.83 19.29 -10.30
CA GLU A 6 20.33 19.03 -11.66
C GLU A 6 21.66 18.25 -11.76
N VAL A 7 22.46 18.19 -10.69
CA VAL A 7 23.80 17.59 -10.69
C VAL A 7 23.78 16.05 -10.83
N VAL A 8 22.61 15.41 -10.69
CA VAL A 8 22.46 13.94 -10.70
C VAL A 8 22.21 13.37 -12.12
N MET A 9 22.32 14.18 -13.18
CA MET A 9 21.72 13.88 -14.50
C MET A 9 22.65 13.31 -15.59
N GLN A 10 23.94 13.11 -15.35
CA GLN A 10 24.91 12.98 -16.46
C GLN A 10 25.18 11.58 -17.06
N ASN A 11 24.78 10.46 -16.43
CA ASN A 11 25.25 9.11 -16.84
C ASN A 11 24.17 8.00 -16.76
N THR A 12 23.00 8.18 -17.37
CA THR A 12 21.99 7.09 -17.54
C THR A 12 21.93 6.59 -18.98
N ASP A 13 21.88 5.27 -19.17
CA ASP A 13 21.62 4.66 -20.50
C ASP A 13 20.18 4.90 -21.01
N VAL A 14 19.29 5.39 -20.14
CA VAL A 14 17.97 5.90 -20.52
C VAL A 14 18.15 7.34 -21.05
N PRO A 15 17.66 7.68 -22.26
CA PRO A 15 17.66 9.04 -22.75
C PRO A 15 17.05 10.01 -21.74
N ARG A 16 17.70 11.16 -21.53
CA ARG A 16 17.26 12.19 -20.58
C ARG A 16 15.79 12.56 -20.77
N GLU A 17 15.35 12.64 -22.03
CA GLU A 17 13.97 12.93 -22.43
C GLU A 17 12.98 11.79 -22.07
N GLU A 18 13.33 10.51 -22.25
CA GLU A 18 12.48 9.37 -21.85
C GLU A 18 12.28 9.37 -20.32
N TYR A 19 13.35 9.64 -19.55
CA TYR A 19 13.25 9.77 -18.10
C TYR A 19 12.31 10.90 -17.68
N PHE A 20 12.47 12.10 -18.23
CA PHE A 20 11.60 13.23 -17.88
C PHE A 20 10.16 13.04 -18.36
N ARG A 21 9.93 12.43 -19.53
CA ARG A 21 8.59 12.13 -20.03
C ARG A 21 7.86 11.17 -19.10
N VAL A 22 8.44 10.01 -18.78
CA VAL A 22 7.78 9.02 -17.90
C VAL A 22 7.70 9.50 -16.44
N LYS A 23 8.63 10.36 -16.00
CA LYS A 23 8.50 11.06 -14.71
C LYS A 23 7.30 12.01 -14.70
N ALA A 24 7.12 12.81 -15.77
CA ALA A 24 5.97 13.71 -15.91
C ALA A 24 4.64 12.94 -16.03
N GLU A 25 4.60 11.85 -16.82
CA GLU A 25 3.46 10.92 -16.89
C GLU A 25 3.10 10.39 -15.49
N ALA A 26 4.09 9.98 -14.69
CA ALA A 26 3.87 9.49 -13.33
C ALA A 26 3.45 10.59 -12.33
N GLU A 27 3.98 11.81 -12.48
CA GLU A 27 3.56 12.97 -11.68
C GLU A 27 2.12 13.39 -12.01
N GLU A 28 1.72 13.33 -13.29
CA GLU A 28 0.34 13.58 -13.71
C GLU A 28 -0.62 12.51 -13.16
N LEU A 29 -0.25 11.22 -13.27
CA LEU A 29 -1.01 10.12 -12.65
C LEU A 29 -1.14 10.28 -11.13
N MET A 30 -0.11 10.81 -10.46
CA MET A 30 -0.16 11.11 -9.03
C MET A 30 -1.11 12.27 -8.71
N GLN A 31 -1.14 13.32 -9.54
CA GLN A 31 -2.11 14.41 -9.37
C GLN A 31 -3.55 13.94 -9.60
N ARG A 32 -3.80 13.12 -10.63
CA ARG A 32 -5.10 12.48 -10.86
C ARG A 32 -5.51 11.59 -9.67
N LEU A 33 -4.56 10.84 -9.10
CA LEU A 33 -4.76 10.03 -7.90
C LEU A 33 -5.20 10.89 -6.69
N ILE A 34 -4.50 12.00 -6.43
CA ILE A 34 -4.81 12.92 -5.32
C ILE A 34 -6.20 13.55 -5.49
N GLN A 35 -6.52 14.03 -6.70
CA GLN A 35 -7.83 14.61 -7.03
C GLN A 35 -8.97 13.61 -6.82
N ALA A 36 -8.79 12.35 -7.22
CA ALA A 36 -9.78 11.30 -7.02
C ALA A 36 -9.98 10.92 -5.54
N HIS A 37 -8.93 10.92 -4.71
CA HIS A 37 -9.08 10.74 -3.26
C HIS A 37 -9.86 11.89 -2.61
N ALA A 38 -9.53 13.15 -2.93
CA ALA A 38 -10.27 14.31 -2.42
C ALA A 38 -11.75 14.28 -2.83
N LYS A 39 -12.06 13.78 -4.04
CA LYS A 39 -13.43 13.56 -4.51
C LYS A 39 -14.15 12.45 -3.71
N ILE A 40 -13.46 11.35 -3.39
CA ILE A 40 -13.99 10.28 -2.54
C ILE A 40 -14.32 10.79 -1.13
N GLU A 41 -13.43 11.57 -0.51
CA GLU A 41 -13.65 12.17 0.81
C GLU A 41 -14.81 13.18 0.81
N ALA A 42 -14.93 13.99 -0.26
CA ALA A 42 -16.05 14.90 -0.46
C ALA A 42 -17.39 14.17 -0.65
N LEU A 43 -17.41 12.98 -1.27
CA LEU A 43 -18.61 12.14 -1.38
C LEU A 43 -18.98 11.47 -0.05
N GLN A 44 -17.99 11.00 0.72
CA GLN A 44 -18.21 10.32 2.00
C GLN A 44 -18.73 11.28 3.09
N SER A 45 -18.16 12.49 3.17
CA SER A 45 -18.58 13.52 4.14
C SER A 45 -20.03 13.97 3.97
N GLN A 46 -20.59 13.92 2.75
CA GLN A 46 -22.00 14.23 2.47
C GLN A 46 -22.98 13.19 3.04
N GLY A 47 -22.53 11.98 3.38
CA GLY A 47 -23.40 10.89 3.86
C GLY A 47 -23.67 10.87 5.37
N LEU A 48 -22.91 11.62 6.18
CA LEU A 48 -22.88 11.46 7.65
C LEU A 48 -23.86 12.36 8.43
N THR A 49 -24.59 13.25 7.77
CA THR A 49 -25.29 14.38 8.43
C THR A 49 -26.75 14.14 8.83
N ASN A 50 -27.38 13.04 8.40
CA ASN A 50 -28.84 12.86 8.53
C ASN A 50 -29.25 11.56 9.25
N THR A 51 -29.25 11.56 10.60
CA THR A 51 -29.90 10.50 11.41
C THR A 51 -30.67 11.05 12.64
N PRO A 52 -31.94 11.48 12.48
CA PRO A 52 -32.77 11.91 13.60
C PRO A 52 -33.22 10.73 14.48
N LYS A 53 -32.96 10.80 15.80
CA LYS A 53 -33.58 9.94 16.83
C LYS A 53 -34.75 10.66 17.51
N MET A 54 -35.86 9.97 17.77
CA MET A 54 -36.91 10.36 18.73
C MET A 54 -37.64 9.11 19.30
N PRO A 55 -38.37 9.20 20.45
CA PRO A 55 -38.76 8.05 21.27
C PRO A 55 -40.26 7.62 21.16
N VAL A 56 -40.81 7.02 22.24
CA VAL A 56 -41.85 5.96 22.20
C VAL A 56 -43.02 6.19 23.20
N SER A 57 -44.24 5.71 22.88
CA SER A 57 -45.43 5.45 23.76
C SER A 57 -46.24 6.65 24.31
N SER A 58 -47.54 6.56 24.73
CA SER A 58 -48.66 5.63 24.41
C SER A 58 -50.03 6.06 25.05
N GLN A 59 -51.16 5.56 24.49
CA GLN A 59 -52.47 5.24 25.13
C GLN A 59 -53.49 6.35 25.55
N ALA A 60 -54.73 5.89 25.79
CA ALA A 60 -55.94 6.54 26.36
C ALA A 60 -56.70 7.50 25.39
N ASP A 61 -57.76 7.14 24.65
CA ASP A 61 -58.68 5.97 24.58
C ASP A 61 -60.18 6.18 24.93
N THR A 62 -60.61 7.36 25.42
CA THR A 62 -62.04 7.81 25.34
C THR A 62 -62.22 9.11 24.56
N ALA A 63 -61.21 9.99 24.58
CA ALA A 63 -61.07 11.04 23.58
C ALA A 63 -60.99 10.47 22.15
N ASN A 64 -60.74 9.16 22.00
CA ASN A 64 -60.48 8.49 20.73
C ASN A 64 -61.57 8.61 19.67
N ASN A 65 -62.86 8.77 19.96
CA ASN A 65 -63.83 8.88 18.86
C ASN A 65 -63.79 10.27 18.19
N LYS A 66 -63.77 11.36 18.97
CA LYS A 66 -63.53 12.71 18.40
C LYS A 66 -62.10 12.86 17.88
N ARG A 67 -61.11 12.32 18.60
CA ARG A 67 -59.73 12.23 18.07
C ARG A 67 -59.68 11.40 16.80
N MET A 68 -60.48 10.36 16.58
CA MET A 68 -60.44 9.59 15.33
C MET A 68 -60.99 10.41 14.15
N GLU A 69 -62.02 11.23 14.34
CA GLU A 69 -62.49 12.16 13.30
C GLU A 69 -61.47 13.30 13.05
N GLU A 70 -60.88 13.84 14.13
CA GLU A 70 -59.88 14.90 14.09
C GLU A 70 -58.53 14.40 13.55
N GLN A 71 -58.14 13.17 13.85
CA GLN A 71 -57.01 12.42 13.31
C GLN A 71 -57.30 11.95 11.89
N GLN A 72 -58.55 11.66 11.50
CA GLN A 72 -58.89 11.41 10.10
C GLN A 72 -58.78 12.69 9.27
N ARG A 73 -59.22 13.85 9.80
CA ARG A 73 -58.94 15.15 9.18
C ARG A 73 -57.44 15.43 9.13
N LEU A 74 -56.72 15.27 10.24
CA LEU A 74 -55.26 15.45 10.30
C LEU A 74 -54.51 14.41 9.45
N PHE A 75 -55.07 13.21 9.20
CA PHE A 75 -54.52 12.19 8.31
C PHE A 75 -54.78 12.52 6.84
N LEU A 76 -55.94 13.11 6.51
CA LEU A 76 -56.22 13.65 5.18
C LEU A 76 -55.33 14.87 4.87
N ASP A 77 -55.06 15.71 5.87
CA ASP A 77 -54.21 16.90 5.76
C ASP A 77 -52.70 16.56 5.81
N THR A 78 -52.32 15.53 6.57
CA THR A 78 -50.97 14.94 6.50
C THR A 78 -50.79 13.95 5.35
N SER A 79 -51.82 13.51 4.65
CA SER A 79 -51.68 12.66 3.45
C SER A 79 -50.82 13.31 2.35
N PRO A 80 -51.04 14.59 1.95
CA PRO A 80 -50.14 15.28 1.02
C PRO A 80 -48.74 15.53 1.63
N LEU A 81 -48.64 15.76 2.95
CA LEU A 81 -47.32 15.88 3.62
C LEU A 81 -46.55 14.56 3.60
N LEU A 82 -47.21 13.43 3.85
CA LEU A 82 -46.66 12.07 3.77
C LEU A 82 -46.34 11.68 2.33
N ALA A 83 -47.13 12.12 1.34
CA ALA A 83 -46.78 11.99 -0.07
C ALA A 83 -45.52 12.80 -0.42
N GLY A 84 -45.39 14.02 0.11
CA GLY A 84 -44.18 14.84 0.03
C GLY A 84 -42.97 14.13 0.64
N VAL A 85 -43.07 13.68 1.89
CA VAL A 85 -42.01 12.94 2.61
C VAL A 85 -41.63 11.65 1.88
N ARG A 86 -42.60 10.89 1.33
CA ARG A 86 -42.32 9.69 0.51
C ARG A 86 -41.62 10.04 -0.79
N LYS A 87 -42.00 11.15 -1.45
CA LYS A 87 -41.32 11.63 -2.66
C LYS A 87 -39.88 12.02 -2.36
N THR A 88 -39.63 12.80 -1.31
CA THR A 88 -38.26 13.16 -0.90
C THR A 88 -37.46 11.94 -0.43
N GLN A 89 -38.09 10.96 0.23
CA GLN A 89 -37.43 9.72 0.62
C GLN A 89 -36.99 8.90 -0.60
N ALA A 90 -37.84 8.80 -1.64
CA ALA A 90 -37.50 8.14 -2.90
C ALA A 90 -36.39 8.87 -3.67
N GLU A 91 -36.44 10.21 -3.71
CA GLU A 91 -35.45 11.07 -4.32
C GLU A 91 -34.07 10.97 -3.61
N LEU A 92 -34.06 11.00 -2.28
CA LEU A 92 -32.87 10.77 -1.46
C LEU A 92 -32.31 9.35 -1.64
N THR A 93 -33.17 8.33 -1.70
CA THR A 93 -32.75 6.93 -1.95
C THR A 93 -32.08 6.80 -3.31
N HIS A 94 -32.68 7.38 -4.36
CA HIS A 94 -32.08 7.39 -5.69
C HIS A 94 -30.76 8.18 -5.72
N ARG A 95 -30.68 9.30 -4.97
CA ARG A 95 -29.45 10.09 -4.87
C ARG A 95 -28.32 9.34 -4.16
N ILE A 96 -28.62 8.60 -3.10
CA ILE A 96 -27.66 7.72 -2.42
C ILE A 96 -27.11 6.68 -3.42
N GLN A 97 -27.99 5.98 -4.14
CA GLN A 97 -27.57 5.00 -5.16
C GLN A 97 -26.69 5.60 -6.27
N GLN A 98 -26.97 6.83 -6.71
CA GLN A 98 -26.10 7.56 -7.64
C GLN A 98 -24.71 7.83 -7.05
N LEU A 99 -24.63 8.26 -5.79
CA LEU A 99 -23.37 8.59 -5.11
C LEU A 99 -22.54 7.33 -4.81
N GLU A 100 -23.18 6.23 -4.42
CA GLU A 100 -22.55 4.91 -4.24
C GLU A 100 -21.96 4.39 -5.57
N PHE A 101 -22.71 4.52 -6.67
CA PHE A 101 -22.20 4.15 -8.00
C PHE A 101 -21.01 5.01 -8.42
N GLN A 102 -21.07 6.33 -8.20
CA GLN A 102 -19.94 7.23 -8.46
C GLN A 102 -18.71 6.86 -7.62
N LEU A 103 -18.88 6.69 -6.31
CA LEU A 103 -17.83 6.26 -5.37
C LEU A 103 -17.13 4.99 -5.85
N LYS A 104 -17.90 3.99 -6.32
CA LYS A 104 -17.38 2.73 -6.86
C LYS A 104 -16.58 2.92 -8.15
N GLN A 105 -16.99 3.82 -9.05
CA GLN A 105 -16.23 4.13 -10.28
C GLN A 105 -14.91 4.86 -9.96
N GLU A 106 -14.94 5.85 -9.05
CA GLU A 106 -13.73 6.57 -8.62
C GLU A 106 -12.71 5.64 -7.95
N GLN A 107 -13.16 4.72 -7.09
CA GLN A 107 -12.30 3.70 -6.46
C GLN A 107 -11.61 2.80 -7.49
N VAL A 108 -12.30 2.42 -8.58
CA VAL A 108 -11.69 1.66 -9.67
C VAL A 108 -10.62 2.48 -10.40
N GLN A 109 -10.87 3.76 -10.69
CA GLN A 109 -9.87 4.63 -11.32
C GLN A 109 -8.64 4.87 -10.42
N VAL A 110 -8.85 5.09 -9.12
CA VAL A 110 -7.77 5.20 -8.12
C VAL A 110 -6.87 3.96 -8.12
N SER A 111 -7.47 2.76 -8.14
CA SER A 111 -6.72 1.50 -8.19
C SER A 111 -5.89 1.36 -9.47
N TRP A 112 -6.47 1.71 -10.63
CA TRP A 112 -5.78 1.72 -11.92
C TRP A 112 -4.61 2.70 -11.95
N TYR A 113 -4.81 3.97 -11.56
CA TYR A 113 -3.75 4.98 -11.58
C TYR A 113 -2.62 4.67 -10.59
N ARG A 114 -2.93 4.18 -9.39
CA ARG A 114 -1.92 3.72 -8.42
C ARG A 114 -1.08 2.58 -8.99
N THR A 115 -1.72 1.59 -9.61
CA THR A 115 -1.03 0.44 -10.21
C THR A 115 -0.15 0.84 -11.39
N LEU A 116 -0.66 1.72 -12.26
CA LEU A 116 0.06 2.20 -13.44
C LEU A 116 1.28 3.05 -13.06
N ALA A 117 1.12 4.03 -12.17
CA ALA A 117 2.21 4.89 -11.71
C ALA A 117 3.31 4.10 -10.98
N LEU A 118 2.94 3.12 -10.14
CA LEU A 118 3.91 2.23 -9.50
C LEU A 118 4.65 1.34 -10.51
N LYS A 119 3.99 0.91 -11.60
CA LYS A 119 4.63 0.13 -12.67
C LYS A 119 5.63 0.98 -13.47
N THR A 120 5.21 2.14 -13.98
CA THR A 120 6.06 3.01 -14.82
C THR A 120 7.29 3.51 -14.06
N LEU A 121 7.12 4.02 -12.83
CA LEU A 121 8.23 4.45 -11.98
C LEU A 121 9.21 3.30 -11.68
N ARG A 122 8.69 2.09 -11.41
CA ARG A 122 9.50 0.89 -11.11
C ARG A 122 10.30 0.43 -12.33
N GLU A 123 9.73 0.50 -13.54
CA GLU A 123 10.43 0.14 -14.79
C GLU A 123 11.54 1.14 -15.13
N VAL A 124 11.27 2.45 -15.01
CA VAL A 124 12.30 3.50 -15.18
C VAL A 124 13.40 3.42 -14.12
N TYR A 125 13.04 3.21 -12.85
CA TYR A 125 14.04 3.05 -11.78
C TYR A 125 14.98 1.87 -12.06
N ARG A 126 14.44 0.72 -12.47
CA ARG A 126 15.22 -0.49 -12.82
C ARG A 126 16.17 -0.29 -14.01
N LYS A 127 15.89 0.63 -14.92
CA LYS A 127 16.81 1.00 -16.02
C LYS A 127 17.90 2.00 -15.59
N SER A 128 17.68 2.78 -14.53
CA SER A 128 18.58 3.85 -14.08
C SER A 128 19.97 3.35 -13.64
N TRP A 129 21.00 4.18 -13.87
CA TRP A 129 22.35 3.94 -13.33
C TRP A 129 22.32 3.79 -11.80
N LYS A 130 21.47 4.55 -11.10
CA LYS A 130 21.40 4.49 -9.63
C LYS A 130 21.04 3.07 -9.18
N TYR A 131 19.99 2.47 -9.76
CA TYR A 131 19.62 1.09 -9.47
C TYR A 131 20.70 0.09 -9.88
N LYS A 132 21.32 0.26 -11.06
CA LYS A 132 22.43 -0.62 -11.50
C LYS A 132 23.62 -0.60 -10.53
N ARG A 133 23.97 0.59 -10.01
CA ARG A 133 25.04 0.78 -9.03
C ARG A 133 24.64 0.24 -7.65
N GLU A 134 23.48 0.65 -7.14
CA GLU A 134 22.93 0.21 -5.85
C GLU A 134 22.82 -1.31 -5.80
N LEU A 135 22.30 -1.96 -6.85
CA LEU A 135 22.27 -3.42 -6.98
C LEU A 135 23.68 -4.03 -7.00
N LYS A 136 24.68 -3.38 -7.64
CA LYS A 136 26.07 -3.86 -7.66
C LYS A 136 26.75 -3.73 -6.30
N ASP A 137 26.46 -2.65 -5.56
CA ASP A 137 26.94 -2.40 -4.21
C ASP A 137 26.27 -3.37 -3.21
N GLN A 138 24.97 -3.67 -3.36
CA GLN A 138 24.25 -4.71 -2.59
C GLN A 138 24.77 -6.12 -2.88
N ILE A 139 24.98 -6.49 -4.15
CA ILE A 139 25.61 -7.77 -4.53
C ILE A 139 27.00 -7.89 -3.90
N LYS A 140 27.79 -6.81 -3.87
CA LYS A 140 29.10 -6.80 -3.20
C LYS A 140 28.96 -7.02 -1.69
N GLN A 141 28.02 -6.36 -1.01
CA GLN A 141 27.80 -6.53 0.43
C GLN A 141 27.37 -7.95 0.79
N LEU A 142 26.44 -8.56 0.05
CA LEU A 142 26.04 -9.95 0.29
C LEU A 142 27.17 -10.94 0.00
N ARG A 143 27.91 -10.78 -1.11
CA ARG A 143 29.06 -11.65 -1.44
C ARG A 143 30.26 -11.52 -0.49
N ALA A 144 30.32 -10.44 0.29
CA ALA A 144 31.36 -10.20 1.30
C ALA A 144 30.87 -10.53 2.73
N SER A 145 29.72 -11.18 2.88
CA SER A 145 29.13 -11.53 4.17
C SER A 145 29.04 -13.03 4.37
N ASP A 146 29.53 -13.50 5.52
CA ASP A 146 29.45 -14.91 5.95
C ASP A 146 28.01 -15.43 6.11
N TYR A 147 27.02 -14.53 6.07
CA TYR A 147 25.59 -14.85 6.15
C TYR A 147 24.94 -15.11 4.77
N PHE A 148 25.68 -15.05 3.66
CA PHE A 148 25.25 -15.53 2.35
C PHE A 148 26.16 -16.64 1.82
N ASP A 149 25.64 -17.87 1.68
CA ASP A 149 26.37 -18.97 1.05
C ASP A 149 25.70 -19.34 -0.28
N GLY A 150 26.30 -18.88 -1.38
CA GLY A 150 25.80 -19.14 -2.73
C GLY A 150 25.87 -20.60 -3.17
N LYS A 151 26.70 -21.44 -2.53
CA LYS A 151 26.74 -22.88 -2.80
C LYS A 151 25.58 -23.55 -2.06
N TRP A 152 25.49 -23.36 -0.75
CA TRP A 152 24.39 -23.88 0.08
C TRP A 152 23.03 -23.45 -0.47
N TYR A 153 22.90 -22.19 -0.93
CA TYR A 153 21.67 -21.68 -1.53
C TYR A 153 21.26 -22.44 -2.80
N LEU A 154 22.21 -22.82 -3.67
CA LEU A 154 21.92 -23.59 -4.88
C LEU A 154 21.69 -25.08 -4.60
N GLU A 155 22.33 -25.64 -3.57
CA GLU A 155 22.10 -27.01 -3.09
C GLU A 155 20.71 -27.14 -2.42
N ASN A 156 20.27 -26.13 -1.68
CA ASN A 156 18.97 -26.10 -1.00
C ASN A 156 17.81 -25.63 -1.91
N TYR A 157 18.09 -24.94 -3.02
CA TYR A 157 17.09 -24.42 -3.97
C TYR A 157 17.41 -24.83 -5.42
N SER A 158 17.05 -26.08 -5.74
CA SER A 158 17.29 -26.72 -7.04
C SER A 158 16.56 -26.06 -8.22
N ASP A 159 15.48 -25.35 -7.97
CA ASP A 159 14.78 -24.50 -8.95
C ASP A 159 15.65 -23.29 -9.36
N VAL A 160 16.35 -22.67 -8.41
CA VAL A 160 17.30 -21.59 -8.68
C VAL A 160 18.51 -22.13 -9.45
N ALA A 161 19.05 -23.28 -9.05
CA ALA A 161 20.12 -23.95 -9.80
C ALA A 161 19.69 -24.26 -11.25
N SER A 162 18.46 -24.72 -11.45
CA SER A 162 17.89 -24.97 -12.78
C SER A 162 17.70 -23.68 -13.60
N SER A 163 17.36 -22.56 -12.95
CA SER A 163 17.20 -21.25 -13.61
C SER A 163 18.50 -20.66 -14.17
N ARG A 164 19.67 -21.14 -13.70
CA ARG A 164 21.01 -20.59 -13.99
C ARG A 164 21.19 -19.11 -13.63
N LEU A 165 20.30 -18.55 -12.81
CA LEU A 165 20.48 -17.21 -12.22
C LEU A 165 21.58 -17.26 -11.15
N ASP A 166 22.36 -16.19 -11.06
CA ASP A 166 23.28 -15.98 -9.93
C ASP A 166 22.47 -15.97 -8.60
N PRO A 167 22.88 -16.74 -7.58
CA PRO A 167 22.07 -16.93 -6.37
C PRO A 167 21.91 -15.64 -5.55
N VAL A 168 22.88 -14.73 -5.58
CA VAL A 168 22.79 -13.42 -4.91
C VAL A 168 21.76 -12.53 -5.62
N ILE A 169 21.80 -12.52 -6.96
CA ILE A 169 20.81 -11.81 -7.79
C ILE A 169 19.42 -12.41 -7.61
N HIS A 170 19.29 -13.73 -7.48
CA HIS A 170 18.02 -14.38 -7.18
C HIS A 170 17.50 -13.97 -5.80
N TYR A 171 18.33 -14.07 -4.75
CA TYR A 171 17.93 -13.73 -3.39
C TYR A 171 17.49 -12.26 -3.25
N LEU A 172 18.26 -11.32 -3.83
CA LEU A 172 17.94 -9.88 -3.81
C LEU A 172 16.65 -9.52 -4.55
N LYS A 173 16.28 -10.26 -5.61
CA LYS A 173 15.09 -9.97 -6.43
C LYS A 173 13.83 -10.73 -6.01
N PHE A 174 14.00 -11.96 -5.52
CA PHE A 174 12.92 -12.93 -5.35
C PHE A 174 13.03 -13.67 -4.02
N GLY A 175 14.18 -14.31 -3.74
CA GLY A 175 14.33 -15.24 -2.61
C GLY A 175 13.97 -14.64 -1.24
N ALA A 176 14.34 -13.37 -0.99
CA ALA A 176 13.96 -12.67 0.24
C ALA A 176 12.44 -12.42 0.39
N LEU A 177 11.73 -12.17 -0.73
CA LEU A 177 10.27 -11.99 -0.75
C LEU A 177 9.53 -13.33 -0.66
N GLU A 178 10.17 -14.40 -1.14
CA GLU A 178 9.71 -15.79 -1.04
C GLU A 178 10.03 -16.44 0.33
N GLY A 179 10.63 -15.69 1.27
CA GLY A 179 10.99 -16.19 2.60
C GLY A 179 12.14 -17.20 2.61
N ARG A 180 12.88 -17.35 1.51
CA ARG A 180 14.03 -18.27 1.42
C ARG A 180 15.17 -17.80 2.30
N ASN A 181 15.97 -18.73 2.83
CA ASN A 181 17.14 -18.42 3.63
C ASN A 181 18.37 -18.24 2.72
N PRO A 182 19.26 -17.25 2.95
CA PRO A 182 20.46 -17.03 2.14
C PRO A 182 21.65 -17.92 2.54
N SER A 183 21.58 -18.57 3.70
CA SER A 183 22.59 -19.48 4.25
C SER A 183 21.97 -20.31 5.38
N ALA A 184 22.72 -21.29 5.90
CA ALA A 184 22.39 -21.96 7.15
C ALA A 184 22.48 -21.06 8.40
N HIS A 185 22.95 -19.81 8.27
CA HIS A 185 23.22 -18.88 9.39
C HIS A 185 22.24 -17.71 9.50
N PHE A 186 21.26 -17.61 8.58
CA PHE A 186 20.27 -16.54 8.55
C PHE A 186 18.89 -17.10 8.19
N ASP A 187 17.90 -16.81 9.03
CA ASP A 187 16.49 -17.19 8.83
C ASP A 187 15.69 -15.95 8.44
N THR A 188 15.31 -15.89 7.16
CA THR A 188 14.64 -14.73 6.56
C THR A 188 13.26 -14.49 7.18
N LEU A 189 12.51 -15.56 7.48
CA LEU A 189 11.17 -15.44 8.05
C LEU A 189 11.22 -15.06 9.53
N TYR A 190 12.11 -15.69 10.31
CA TYR A 190 12.39 -15.28 11.69
C TYR A 190 12.82 -13.81 11.76
N TYR A 191 13.76 -13.39 10.91
CA TYR A 191 14.24 -12.00 10.93
C TYR A 191 13.12 -11.01 10.61
N ILE A 192 12.27 -11.26 9.61
CA ILE A 192 11.10 -10.42 9.31
C ILE A 192 10.13 -10.38 10.50
N GLN A 193 9.85 -11.51 11.13
CA GLN A 193 8.92 -11.60 12.27
C GLN A 193 9.42 -10.86 13.52
N GLN A 194 10.72 -10.93 13.82
CA GLN A 194 11.31 -10.20 14.94
C GLN A 194 11.53 -8.70 14.65
N ASN A 195 11.47 -8.28 13.38
CA ASN A 195 11.78 -6.91 12.95
C ASN A 195 10.68 -6.32 12.05
N PRO A 196 9.49 -5.98 12.60
CA PRO A 196 8.37 -5.44 11.82
C PRO A 196 8.67 -4.09 11.14
N ASP A 197 9.66 -3.33 11.63
CA ASP A 197 10.18 -2.12 10.99
C ASP A 197 10.79 -2.43 9.61
N VAL A 198 11.63 -3.46 9.53
CA VAL A 198 12.25 -3.94 8.28
C VAL A 198 11.18 -4.47 7.32
N ALA A 199 10.18 -5.19 7.86
CA ALA A 199 9.05 -5.73 7.11
C ALA A 199 8.18 -4.62 6.48
N ASN A 200 7.76 -3.64 7.28
CA ASN A 200 6.90 -2.54 6.85
C ASN A 200 7.62 -1.59 5.87
N ALA A 201 8.95 -1.43 6.00
CA ALA A 201 9.76 -0.67 5.06
C ALA A 201 10.06 -1.44 3.75
N GLY A 202 9.73 -2.73 3.67
CA GLY A 202 9.97 -3.56 2.48
C GLY A 202 11.45 -3.77 2.15
N LEU A 203 12.32 -3.71 3.17
CA LEU A 203 13.77 -3.84 3.00
C LEU A 203 14.19 -5.30 2.85
N ASN A 204 15.30 -5.56 2.15
CA ASN A 204 15.86 -6.91 2.08
C ASN A 204 16.39 -7.31 3.48
N PRO A 205 15.92 -8.42 4.10
CA PRO A 205 16.23 -8.75 5.50
C PRO A 205 17.72 -8.94 5.78
N LEU A 206 18.41 -9.72 4.93
CA LEU A 206 19.84 -9.96 5.07
C LEU A 206 20.64 -8.66 4.87
N LEU A 207 20.30 -7.86 3.87
CA LEU A 207 20.97 -6.57 3.62
C LEU A 207 20.82 -5.63 4.83
N HIS A 208 19.62 -5.54 5.41
CA HIS A 208 19.37 -4.78 6.63
C HIS A 208 20.20 -5.30 7.81
N PHE A 209 20.28 -6.63 7.96
CA PHE A 209 21.09 -7.24 9.01
C PHE A 209 22.59 -6.92 8.86
N ILE A 210 23.15 -7.07 7.66
CA ILE A 210 24.57 -6.80 7.38
C ILE A 210 24.92 -5.33 7.66
N VAL A 211 24.07 -4.39 7.24
CA VAL A 211 24.38 -2.94 7.31
C VAL A 211 24.06 -2.33 8.68
N TYR A 212 22.99 -2.78 9.35
CA TYR A 212 22.51 -2.19 10.61
C TYR A 212 22.34 -3.24 11.71
N GLY A 213 21.66 -4.36 11.40
CA GLY A 213 21.23 -5.32 12.41
C GLY A 213 22.35 -5.98 13.24
N ILE A 214 23.55 -6.15 12.68
CA ILE A 214 24.73 -6.61 13.43
C ILE A 214 25.12 -5.60 14.52
N HIS A 215 25.18 -4.31 14.18
CA HIS A 215 25.53 -3.24 15.12
C HIS A 215 24.40 -2.95 16.13
N GLU A 216 23.15 -3.18 15.74
CA GLU A 216 21.97 -3.08 16.60
C GLU A 216 21.73 -4.35 17.46
N GLY A 217 22.59 -5.37 17.35
CA GLY A 217 22.48 -6.62 18.13
C GLY A 217 21.27 -7.50 17.80
N ARG A 218 20.61 -7.27 16.65
CA ARG A 218 19.47 -8.07 16.17
C ARG A 218 19.91 -9.52 15.90
N ARG A 219 19.02 -10.49 16.10
CA ARG A 219 19.33 -11.91 15.86
C ARG A 219 19.00 -12.34 14.42
N PRO A 220 19.93 -12.98 13.68
CA PRO A 220 19.70 -13.44 12.31
C PRO A 220 18.87 -14.73 12.22
N ALA A 221 18.84 -15.54 13.27
CA ALA A 221 18.09 -16.80 13.35
C ALA A 221 17.75 -17.14 14.81
N ALA A 222 16.72 -17.98 15.02
CA ALA A 222 16.26 -18.35 16.36
C ALA A 222 17.31 -19.14 17.18
N ASN A 223 18.01 -20.09 16.53
CA ASN A 223 18.70 -21.21 17.19
C ASN A 223 20.22 -21.23 17.00
N GLN A 224 20.89 -20.09 16.75
CA GLN A 224 22.35 -20.04 16.59
C GLN A 224 23.04 -18.97 17.42
N LYS A 225 24.31 -19.23 17.76
CA LYS A 225 25.26 -18.18 18.13
C LYS A 225 25.52 -17.32 16.90
N LEU A 226 25.62 -16.00 17.11
CA LEU A 226 26.16 -15.09 16.09
C LEU A 226 27.54 -15.58 15.64
N LEU A 227 27.84 -15.47 14.34
CA LEU A 227 29.20 -15.65 13.86
C LEU A 227 30.12 -14.60 14.53
N PRO A 228 31.34 -14.97 14.94
CA PRO A 228 32.24 -14.03 15.60
C PRO A 228 32.57 -12.89 14.65
N ILE A 229 32.45 -11.64 15.13
CA ILE A 229 32.72 -10.45 14.32
C ILE A 229 34.20 -10.46 13.93
N SER A 230 34.45 -10.67 12.64
CA SER A 230 35.78 -10.69 12.03
C SER A 230 36.33 -9.27 11.91
N ASN A 231 36.84 -8.74 13.03
CA ASN A 231 37.51 -7.43 13.10
C ASN A 231 38.77 -7.43 12.19
N ALA A 232 38.59 -7.00 10.95
CA ALA A 232 39.65 -6.84 9.96
C ALA A 232 40.51 -5.60 10.25
N THR A 233 41.32 -5.67 11.31
CA THR A 233 42.31 -4.65 11.68
C THR A 233 43.63 -5.31 12.08
N ALA A 234 44.52 -5.46 11.10
CA ALA A 234 45.96 -5.66 11.23
C ALA A 234 46.63 -5.06 9.99
#